data_AF-A0A848IXM1-F1
#
_entry.id   AF-A0A848IXM1-F1
#
_cell.length_a   1.000
_cell.length_b   1.000
_cell.length_c   1.000
_cell.angle_alpha   90.00
_cell.angle_beta   90.00
_cell.angle_gamma   90.00
#
_symmetry.space_group_name_H-M   'P 1'
#
loop_
_entity.id
_entity.type
_entity.pdbx_description
1 polymer ?
#
loop_
_entity_poly.entity_id
_entity_poly.type
_entity_poly.pdbx_seq_one_letter_code
_entity_poly.pdbx_strand_id
1 'polypeptide(L)'
;MRKLNIVVFLLFAFVTLNISAQKKFPQLSGETVTDKKLTLPNDTKGKFTLVGLAYSKKAEDDLNTWFQPVYDRFVADAGGGLFSDFMYDINVYFVPMFTGVNAASIGTAKNQAKKNLDPELHPHVLFYKGSIKEYEDTLNLKSKNKPYVFVLDKSGKIIYETSGPCTSAKLSEIENIVSED
;
A
#
# COMPACT_ATOMS: atom_id res chain seq x y z
N MET A 1 -41.43 52.35 -29.07
CA MET A 1 -41.16 50.95 -29.45
C MET A 1 -40.21 50.32 -28.44
N ARG A 2 -40.46 49.05 -28.09
CA ARG A 2 -39.95 48.31 -26.92
C ARG A 2 -38.45 47.96 -27.01
N LYS A 3 -37.78 48.16 -25.86
CA LYS A 3 -36.78 47.31 -25.16
C LYS A 3 -35.76 46.52 -25.99
N LEU A 4 -34.47 46.64 -25.63
CA LEU A 4 -33.67 45.46 -25.27
C LEU A 4 -32.41 45.85 -24.45
N ASN A 5 -32.48 45.67 -23.12
CA ASN A 5 -31.30 45.65 -22.26
C ASN A 5 -30.60 44.30 -22.48
N ILE A 6 -29.39 44.31 -23.04
CA ILE A 6 -28.54 43.13 -23.10
C ILE A 6 -27.75 43.08 -21.79
N VAL A 7 -28.25 42.28 -20.84
CA VAL A 7 -27.49 41.88 -19.64
C VAL A 7 -26.77 40.59 -20.02
N VAL A 8 -25.46 40.67 -20.25
CA VAL A 8 -24.61 39.49 -20.43
C VAL A 8 -24.32 38.90 -19.04
N PHE A 9 -25.00 37.82 -18.70
CA PHE A 9 -24.72 37.03 -17.50
C PHE A 9 -23.56 36.07 -17.82
N LEU A 10 -22.34 36.45 -17.44
CA LEU A 10 -21.18 35.54 -17.45
C LEU A 10 -21.35 34.53 -16.31
N LEU A 11 -21.85 33.34 -16.65
CA LEU A 11 -21.95 32.21 -15.73
C LEU A 11 -20.55 31.59 -15.57
N PHE A 12 -19.76 32.10 -14.62
CA PHE A 12 -18.52 31.45 -14.21
C PHE A 12 -18.89 30.22 -13.37
N ALA A 13 -18.92 29.04 -13.99
CA ALA A 13 -19.02 27.78 -13.27
C ALA A 13 -17.71 27.58 -12.48
N PHE A 14 -17.73 27.97 -11.21
CA PHE A 14 -16.68 27.61 -10.25
C PHE A 14 -16.77 26.10 -10.02
N VAL A 15 -16.04 25.33 -10.81
CA VAL A 15 -15.75 23.93 -10.48
C VAL A 15 -14.85 23.97 -9.25
N THR A 16 -15.43 23.73 -8.08
CA THR A 16 -14.65 23.51 -6.87
C THR A 16 -13.92 22.19 -7.03
N LEU A 17 -12.67 22.24 -7.48
CA LEU A 17 -11.74 21.15 -7.28
C LEU A 17 -11.63 20.96 -5.78
N ASN A 18 -12.28 19.91 -5.27
CA ASN A 18 -12.03 19.42 -3.92
C ASN A 18 -10.59 18.92 -3.92
N ILE A 19 -9.64 19.80 -3.65
CA ILE A 19 -8.29 19.44 -3.25
C ILE A 19 -8.46 18.83 -1.85
N SER A 20 -8.97 17.62 -1.79
CA SER A 20 -8.81 16.78 -0.61
C SER A 20 -7.30 16.66 -0.44
N ALA A 21 -6.76 17.26 0.62
CA ALA A 21 -5.32 17.18 0.89
C ALA A 21 -4.95 15.71 0.93
N GLN A 22 -4.31 15.24 -0.14
CA GLN A 22 -4.07 13.83 -0.34
C GLN A 22 -3.25 13.29 0.84
N LYS A 23 -3.80 12.29 1.52
CA LYS A 23 -3.27 11.83 2.80
C LYS A 23 -1.87 11.27 2.59
N LYS A 24 -0.91 11.77 3.36
CA LYS A 24 0.45 11.21 3.37
C LYS A 24 0.44 9.91 4.16
N PHE A 25 1.18 8.91 3.68
CA PHE A 25 1.42 7.70 4.45
C PHE A 25 2.35 8.04 5.63
N PRO A 26 2.02 7.64 6.87
CA PRO A 26 2.87 7.88 8.03
C PRO A 26 4.18 7.11 7.87
N GLN A 27 5.23 7.59 8.54
CA GLN A 27 6.53 6.94 8.44
C GLN A 27 6.48 5.56 9.13
N LEU A 28 6.75 4.49 8.38
CA LEU A 28 6.77 3.12 8.90
C LEU A 28 8.17 2.55 8.76
N SER A 29 8.83 2.29 9.89
CA SER A 29 10.14 1.65 9.92
C SER A 29 10.05 0.21 10.39
N GLY A 30 10.69 -0.70 9.66
CA GLY A 30 10.70 -2.11 9.97
C GLY A 30 11.96 -2.80 9.47
N GLU A 31 11.97 -4.11 9.57
CA GLU A 31 13.08 -4.94 9.15
C GLU A 31 12.60 -6.11 8.30
N THR A 32 13.20 -6.33 7.14
CA THR A 32 12.84 -7.45 6.27
C THR A 32 13.21 -8.78 6.90
N VAL A 33 12.72 -9.89 6.33
CA VAL A 33 13.13 -11.25 6.73
C VAL A 33 14.66 -11.38 6.73
N THR A 34 15.37 -10.77 5.78
CA THR A 34 16.85 -10.77 5.67
C THR A 34 17.55 -9.68 6.48
N ASP A 35 16.91 -9.14 7.51
CA ASP A 35 17.50 -8.17 8.43
C ASP A 35 17.82 -6.78 7.81
N LYS A 36 17.31 -6.48 6.61
CA LYS A 36 17.44 -5.16 5.98
C LYS A 36 16.44 -4.19 6.62
N LYS A 37 16.95 -3.06 7.14
CA LYS A 37 16.10 -1.98 7.66
C LYS A 37 15.56 -1.15 6.51
N LEU A 38 14.28 -0.82 6.59
CA LEU A 38 13.58 0.02 5.62
C LEU A 38 12.59 0.94 6.34
N THR A 39 12.42 2.13 5.78
CA THR A 39 11.52 3.18 6.24
C THR A 39 10.63 3.62 5.09
N LEU A 40 9.35 3.23 5.12
CA LEU A 40 8.33 3.66 4.17
C LEU A 40 7.76 5.03 4.56
N PRO A 41 7.43 5.92 3.60
CA PRO A 41 7.73 5.82 2.17
C PRO A 41 9.14 6.32 1.80
N ASN A 42 9.98 6.73 2.77
CA ASN A 42 11.25 7.41 2.48
C ASN A 42 12.21 6.59 1.59
N ASP A 43 12.33 5.29 1.85
CA ASP A 43 13.23 4.39 1.11
C ASP A 43 12.62 3.84 -0.17
N THR A 44 11.36 4.20 -0.49
CA THR A 44 10.63 3.69 -1.67
C THR A 44 10.21 4.77 -2.65
N LYS A 45 10.63 6.02 -2.42
CA LYS A 45 10.38 7.14 -3.33
C LYS A 45 10.94 6.87 -4.73
N GLY A 46 10.31 7.49 -5.72
CA GLY A 46 10.66 7.35 -7.13
C GLY A 46 9.88 6.25 -7.86
N LYS A 47 9.20 5.35 -7.14
CA LYS A 47 8.34 4.29 -7.68
C LYS A 47 7.02 4.24 -6.92
N PHE A 48 5.97 3.69 -7.53
CA PHE A 48 4.79 3.33 -6.75
C PHE A 48 5.16 2.29 -5.69
N THR A 49 4.43 2.29 -4.57
CA THR A 49 4.63 1.32 -3.50
C THR A 49 3.30 0.72 -3.07
N LEU A 50 3.13 -0.58 -3.24
CA LEU A 50 2.04 -1.36 -2.67
C LEU A 50 2.41 -1.79 -1.25
N VAL A 51 1.58 -1.42 -0.27
CA VAL A 51 1.81 -1.71 1.16
C VAL A 51 0.59 -2.40 1.74
N GLY A 52 0.75 -3.63 2.24
CA GLY A 52 -0.28 -4.37 2.97
C GLY A 52 0.02 -4.44 4.46
N LEU A 53 -0.85 -3.90 5.32
CA LEU A 53 -0.71 -3.89 6.78
C LEU A 53 -1.63 -4.93 7.43
N ALA A 54 -1.09 -5.73 8.37
CA ALA A 54 -1.88 -6.61 9.23
C ALA A 54 -1.41 -6.51 10.68
N TYR A 55 -2.31 -6.18 11.60
CA TYR A 55 -2.00 -5.96 13.02
C TYR A 55 -2.78 -6.88 13.97
N SER A 56 -3.33 -7.97 13.44
CA SER A 56 -3.84 -9.11 14.21
C SER A 56 -3.64 -10.40 13.42
N LYS A 57 -3.72 -11.55 14.10
CA LYS A 57 -3.61 -12.84 13.42
C LYS A 57 -4.69 -13.03 12.35
N LYS A 58 -5.93 -12.59 12.63
CA LYS A 58 -7.01 -12.67 11.64
C LYS A 58 -6.76 -11.78 10.42
N ALA A 59 -6.23 -10.56 10.63
CA ALA A 59 -5.86 -9.69 9.52
C ALA A 59 -4.72 -10.28 8.69
N GLU A 60 -3.76 -10.95 9.33
CA GLU A 60 -2.65 -11.64 8.67
C GLU A 60 -3.17 -12.81 7.81
N ASP A 61 -4.11 -13.61 8.31
CA ASP A 61 -4.70 -14.72 7.54
C ASP A 61 -5.41 -14.22 6.27
N ASP A 62 -6.15 -13.12 6.36
CA ASP A 62 -6.75 -12.45 5.20
C ASP A 62 -5.66 -11.82 4.30
N LEU A 63 -4.57 -11.26 4.87
CA LEU A 63 -3.45 -10.68 4.10
C LEU A 63 -2.71 -11.74 3.29
N ASN A 64 -2.60 -12.98 3.80
CA ASN A 64 -1.97 -14.09 3.10
C ASN A 64 -2.62 -14.37 1.73
N THR A 65 -3.90 -14.05 1.57
CA THR A 65 -4.60 -14.17 0.26
C THR A 65 -4.06 -13.21 -0.81
N TRP A 66 -3.30 -12.19 -0.43
CA TRP A 66 -2.70 -11.23 -1.36
C TRP A 66 -1.32 -11.63 -1.87
N PHE A 67 -0.60 -12.51 -1.16
CA PHE A 67 0.81 -12.79 -1.48
C PHE A 67 1.00 -13.34 -2.89
N GLN A 68 0.38 -14.47 -3.22
CA GLN A 68 0.53 -15.10 -4.52
C GLN A 68 0.02 -14.21 -5.65
N PRO A 69 -1.21 -13.65 -5.60
CA PRO A 69 -1.71 -12.84 -6.69
C PRO A 69 -0.92 -11.55 -6.94
N VAL A 70 -0.37 -10.94 -5.88
CA VAL A 70 0.50 -9.77 -6.01
C VAL A 70 1.87 -10.17 -6.58
N TYR A 71 2.43 -11.28 -6.12
CA TYR A 71 3.69 -11.79 -6.63
C TYR A 71 3.58 -12.12 -8.12
N ASP A 72 2.59 -12.90 -8.54
CA ASP A 72 2.35 -13.27 -9.94
C ASP A 72 2.14 -12.03 -10.82
N ARG A 73 1.47 -11.00 -10.30
CA ARG A 73 1.11 -9.82 -11.08
C ARG A 73 2.22 -8.77 -11.16
N PHE A 74 2.97 -8.58 -10.09
CA PHE A 74 3.86 -7.42 -9.93
C PHE A 74 5.32 -7.78 -9.63
N VAL A 75 5.66 -9.06 -9.41
CA VAL A 75 7.01 -9.48 -8.96
C VAL A 75 7.61 -10.58 -9.85
N ALA A 76 6.88 -11.67 -10.13
CA ALA A 76 7.40 -12.91 -10.73
C ALA A 76 8.12 -12.73 -12.09
N ASP A 77 7.71 -11.74 -12.88
CA ASP A 77 8.21 -11.51 -14.24
C ASP A 77 9.16 -10.29 -14.36
N ALA A 78 9.60 -9.69 -13.25
CA ALA A 78 10.62 -8.63 -13.26
C ALA A 78 12.05 -9.15 -13.58
N GLY A 79 12.23 -10.45 -13.78
CA GLY A 79 13.50 -11.18 -13.87
C GLY A 79 14.28 -11.12 -15.20
N GLY A 80 14.18 -10.03 -15.97
CA GLY A 80 15.15 -9.72 -17.03
C GLY A 80 15.01 -10.47 -18.37
N GLY A 81 13.79 -10.86 -18.76
CA GLY A 81 13.49 -11.30 -20.13
C GLY A 81 13.29 -10.12 -21.09
N LEU A 82 13.18 -10.37 -22.40
CA LEU A 82 12.96 -9.34 -23.44
C LEU A 82 11.74 -8.43 -23.17
N PHE A 83 10.80 -8.88 -22.34
CA PHE A 83 9.58 -8.17 -21.99
C PHE A 83 9.60 -7.52 -20.59
N SER A 84 10.72 -7.57 -19.85
CA SER A 84 10.79 -7.00 -18.49
C SER A 84 10.54 -5.49 -18.48
N ASP A 85 10.86 -4.79 -19.57
CA ASP A 85 10.60 -3.35 -19.71
C ASP A 85 9.11 -3.01 -19.84
N PHE A 86 8.25 -3.99 -20.09
CA PHE A 86 6.79 -3.84 -20.09
C PHE A 86 6.15 -4.23 -18.75
N MET A 87 6.96 -4.53 -17.73
CA MET A 87 6.48 -4.93 -16.41
C MET A 87 6.27 -3.72 -15.49
N TYR A 88 5.52 -3.95 -14.42
CA TYR A 88 5.30 -2.96 -13.37
C TYR A 88 6.55 -2.76 -12.52
N ASP A 89 7.18 -1.59 -12.62
CA ASP A 89 8.28 -1.22 -11.74
C ASP A 89 7.77 -0.60 -10.42
N ILE A 90 7.21 -1.44 -9.55
CA ILE A 90 6.66 -1.02 -8.26
C ILE A 90 7.35 -1.71 -7.09
N ASN A 91 7.39 -1.02 -5.94
CA ASN A 91 7.77 -1.62 -4.68
C ASN A 91 6.58 -2.37 -4.06
N VAL A 92 6.83 -3.53 -3.43
CA VAL A 92 5.80 -4.32 -2.74
C VAL A 92 6.27 -4.67 -1.34
N TYR A 93 5.46 -4.37 -0.31
CA TYR A 93 5.73 -4.71 1.08
C TYR A 93 4.49 -5.20 1.84
N PHE A 94 4.54 -6.41 2.37
CA PHE A 94 3.61 -6.96 3.35
C PHE A 94 4.17 -6.75 4.76
N VAL A 95 3.38 -6.11 5.62
CA VAL A 95 3.82 -5.60 6.91
C VAL A 95 3.01 -6.24 8.04
N PRO A 96 3.45 -7.39 8.59
CA PRO A 96 2.93 -7.86 9.85
C PRO A 96 3.39 -6.92 10.98
N MET A 97 2.42 -6.33 11.68
CA MET A 97 2.64 -5.33 12.72
C MET A 97 2.58 -5.97 14.10
N PHE A 98 3.73 -6.11 14.75
CA PHE A 98 3.85 -6.65 16.09
C PHE A 98 3.69 -5.54 17.12
N THR A 99 2.51 -5.46 17.71
CA THR A 99 2.12 -4.38 18.64
C THR A 99 1.73 -4.91 20.02
N GLY A 100 1.83 -4.04 21.03
CA GLY A 100 1.50 -4.39 22.42
C GLY A 100 2.23 -5.65 22.90
N VAL A 101 1.49 -6.58 23.49
CA VAL A 101 2.03 -7.85 24.03
C VAL A 101 2.64 -8.76 22.95
N ASN A 102 2.19 -8.64 21.70
CA ASN A 102 2.69 -9.47 20.59
C ASN A 102 4.07 -9.01 20.11
N ALA A 103 4.53 -7.82 20.50
CA ALA A 103 5.85 -7.28 20.15
C ALA A 103 7.04 -8.19 20.56
N ALA A 104 6.85 -9.05 21.57
CA ALA A 104 7.85 -10.01 22.01
C ALA A 104 8.04 -11.19 21.04
N SER A 105 7.01 -11.52 20.24
CA SER A 105 7.00 -12.69 19.35
C SER A 105 7.62 -12.45 17.97
N ILE A 106 8.07 -11.22 17.69
CA ILE A 106 8.59 -10.83 16.37
C ILE A 106 9.77 -11.68 15.91
N GLY A 107 10.68 -12.05 16.83
CA GLY A 107 11.83 -12.89 16.50
C GLY A 107 11.42 -14.30 16.06
N THR A 108 10.44 -14.88 16.77
CA THR A 108 9.88 -16.19 16.41
C THR A 108 9.20 -16.15 15.05
N ALA A 109 8.37 -15.13 14.79
CA ALA A 109 7.68 -14.98 13.52
C ALA A 109 8.65 -14.75 12.36
N LYS A 110 9.70 -13.95 12.57
CA LYS A 110 10.76 -13.74 11.58
C LYS A 110 11.51 -15.03 11.27
N ASN A 111 11.82 -15.84 12.29
CA ASN A 111 12.45 -17.15 12.10
C ASN A 111 11.53 -18.14 11.37
N GLN A 112 10.23 -18.09 11.60
CA GLN A 112 9.26 -18.90 10.84
C GLN A 112 9.18 -18.44 9.39
N ALA A 113 9.16 -17.13 9.14
CA ALA A 113 9.19 -16.57 7.80
C ALA A 113 10.46 -16.98 7.04
N LYS A 114 11.64 -16.90 7.67
CA LYS A 114 12.92 -17.38 7.09
C LYS A 114 12.87 -18.84 6.63
N LYS A 115 12.10 -19.70 7.32
CA LYS A 115 12.02 -21.14 7.05
C LYS A 115 10.94 -21.51 6.04
N ASN A 116 9.81 -20.81 6.06
CA ASN A 116 8.59 -21.24 5.39
C ASN A 116 8.23 -20.39 4.17
N LEU A 117 8.72 -19.15 4.08
CA LEU A 117 8.51 -18.30 2.91
C LEU A 117 9.57 -18.59 1.87
N ASP A 118 9.16 -18.56 0.60
CA ASP A 118 10.07 -18.53 -0.53
C ASP A 118 11.12 -17.42 -0.34
N PRO A 119 12.43 -17.69 -0.53
CA PRO A 119 13.49 -16.69 -0.46
C PRO A 119 13.22 -15.42 -1.28
N GLU A 120 12.53 -15.53 -2.42
CA GLU A 120 12.18 -14.37 -3.25
C GLU A 120 11.18 -13.43 -2.57
N LEU A 121 10.39 -13.93 -1.63
CA LEU A 121 9.44 -13.12 -0.85
C LEU A 121 10.09 -12.44 0.37
N HIS A 122 11.30 -12.85 0.76
CA HIS A 122 11.97 -12.32 1.96
C HIS A 122 12.18 -10.80 1.93
N PRO A 123 12.52 -10.16 0.80
CA PRO A 123 12.62 -8.70 0.72
C PRO A 123 11.28 -7.97 0.84
N HIS A 124 10.17 -8.67 0.56
CA HIS A 124 8.83 -8.11 0.50
C HIS A 124 8.05 -8.23 1.81
N VAL A 125 8.60 -8.89 2.84
CA VAL A 125 7.95 -8.97 4.16
C VAL A 125 8.71 -8.11 5.17
N LEU A 126 8.09 -7.01 5.59
CA LEU A 126 8.67 -5.99 6.46
C LEU A 126 8.08 -6.10 7.87
N PHE A 127 8.84 -6.59 8.83
CA PHE A 127 8.38 -6.76 10.20
C PHE A 127 8.41 -5.42 10.94
N TYR A 128 7.23 -4.94 11.35
CA TYR A 128 7.10 -3.74 12.18
C TYR A 128 6.98 -4.11 13.66
N LYS A 129 7.65 -3.36 14.53
CA LYS A 129 7.50 -3.46 15.99
C LYS A 129 7.21 -2.09 16.58
N GLY A 130 6.07 -1.93 17.25
CA GLY A 130 5.76 -0.65 17.91
C GLY A 130 4.28 -0.48 18.25
N SER A 131 3.87 0.78 18.40
CA SER A 131 2.47 1.14 18.64
C SER A 131 1.66 1.08 17.34
N ILE A 132 0.42 0.61 17.39
CA ILE A 132 -0.53 0.70 16.27
C ILE A 132 -1.24 2.06 16.22
N LYS A 133 -1.30 2.77 17.35
CA LYS A 133 -2.18 3.92 17.57
C LYS A 133 -1.98 5.03 16.52
N GLU A 134 -0.72 5.36 16.21
CA GLU A 134 -0.40 6.37 15.20
C GLU A 134 -0.99 5.99 13.84
N TYR A 135 -0.91 4.73 13.44
CA TYR A 135 -1.44 4.25 12.17
C TYR A 135 -2.97 4.16 12.19
N GLU A 136 -3.58 3.74 13.30
CA GLU A 136 -5.04 3.78 13.46
C GLU A 136 -5.57 5.20 13.28
N ASP A 137 -4.95 6.19 13.93
CA ASP A 137 -5.38 7.58 13.89
C ASP A 137 -5.08 8.20 12.50
N THR A 138 -3.86 8.02 11.97
CA THR A 138 -3.42 8.64 10.71
C THR A 138 -3.87 7.92 9.46
N LEU A 139 -4.24 6.64 9.51
CA LEU A 139 -4.75 5.86 8.37
C LEU A 139 -6.23 5.50 8.53
N ASN A 140 -6.87 5.86 9.64
CA ASN A 140 -8.28 5.56 9.93
C ASN A 140 -8.56 4.04 9.92
N LEU A 141 -7.68 3.26 10.55
CA LEU A 141 -7.77 1.79 10.61
C LEU A 141 -8.84 1.37 11.63
N LYS A 142 -10.08 1.21 11.17
CA LYS A 142 -11.25 0.95 12.04
C LYS A 142 -11.38 -0.48 12.57
N SER A 143 -10.69 -1.47 12.00
CA SER A 143 -10.89 -2.88 12.34
C SER A 143 -9.60 -3.67 12.33
N LYS A 144 -9.24 -4.22 13.49
CA LYS A 144 -8.11 -5.13 13.63
C LYS A 144 -8.29 -6.47 12.91
N ASN A 145 -9.51 -6.82 12.48
CA ASN A 145 -9.83 -8.15 11.95
C ASN A 145 -9.64 -8.28 10.44
N LYS A 146 -9.13 -7.25 9.77
CA LYS A 146 -8.86 -7.26 8.34
C LYS A 146 -7.57 -6.51 8.05
N PRO A 147 -6.83 -6.90 6.99
CA PRO A 147 -5.70 -6.12 6.54
C PRO A 147 -6.17 -4.85 5.85
N TYR A 148 -5.23 -3.92 5.70
CA TYR A 148 -5.40 -2.70 4.93
C TYR A 148 -4.31 -2.64 3.88
N VAL A 149 -4.67 -2.33 2.65
CA VAL A 149 -3.76 -2.30 1.51
C VAL A 149 -3.79 -0.90 0.91
N PHE A 150 -2.61 -0.32 0.69
CA PHE A 150 -2.43 1.02 0.20
C PHE A 150 -1.56 1.00 -1.05
N VAL A 151 -1.84 1.86 -2.01
CA VAL A 151 -0.86 2.23 -3.05
C VAL A 151 -0.38 3.64 -2.77
N LEU A 152 0.94 3.78 -2.73
CA LEU A 152 1.62 5.05 -2.58
C LEU A 152 2.17 5.50 -3.93
N ASP A 153 2.03 6.78 -4.25
CA ASP A 153 2.69 7.39 -5.41
C ASP A 153 4.22 7.49 -5.22
N LYS A 154 4.92 7.94 -6.28
CA LYS A 154 6.38 8.15 -6.29
C LYS A 154 6.89 9.12 -5.21
N SER A 155 6.01 9.93 -4.63
CA SER A 155 6.33 10.87 -3.54
C SER A 155 6.01 10.33 -2.13
N GLY A 156 5.31 9.19 -2.05
CA GLY A 156 4.87 8.56 -0.81
C GLY A 156 3.46 8.98 -0.35
N LYS A 157 2.64 9.58 -1.21
CA LYS A 157 1.24 9.91 -0.90
C LYS A 157 0.34 8.73 -1.20
N ILE A 158 -0.72 8.57 -0.42
CA ILE A 158 -1.71 7.51 -0.65
C ILE A 158 -2.59 7.91 -1.84
N ILE A 159 -2.58 7.10 -2.91
CA ILE A 159 -3.46 7.24 -4.09
C ILE A 159 -4.57 6.19 -4.11
N TYR A 160 -4.43 5.11 -3.32
CA TYR A 160 -5.42 4.06 -3.19
C TYR A 160 -5.41 3.46 -1.80
N GLU A 161 -6.58 3.06 -1.31
CA GLU A 161 -6.77 2.33 -0.05
C GLU A 161 -7.88 1.29 -0.23
N THR A 162 -7.63 0.07 0.24
CA THR A 162 -8.64 -0.99 0.36
C THR A 162 -8.39 -1.84 1.60
N SER A 163 -9.28 -2.78 1.91
CA SER A 163 -9.15 -3.64 3.10
C SER A 163 -9.78 -5.01 2.92
N GLY A 164 -9.39 -5.99 3.74
CA GLY A 164 -9.90 -7.36 3.67
C GLY A 164 -9.14 -8.26 2.68
N PRO A 165 -9.65 -9.46 2.37
CA PRO A 165 -8.97 -10.43 1.51
C PRO A 165 -8.81 -9.91 0.08
N CYS A 166 -7.86 -10.50 -0.63
CA CYS A 166 -7.59 -10.19 -2.02
C CYS A 166 -8.76 -10.62 -2.90
N THR A 167 -9.10 -9.79 -3.88
CA THR A 167 -10.08 -10.10 -4.92
C THR A 167 -9.53 -9.66 -6.26
N SER A 168 -9.98 -10.30 -7.35
CA SER A 168 -9.60 -9.91 -8.71
C SER A 168 -9.89 -8.43 -8.99
N ALA A 169 -11.05 -7.93 -8.55
CA ALA A 169 -11.41 -6.51 -8.71
C ALA A 169 -10.39 -5.57 -8.06
N LYS A 170 -9.94 -5.84 -6.83
CA LYS A 170 -8.95 -5.01 -6.16
C LYS A 170 -7.58 -5.07 -6.85
N LEU A 171 -7.17 -6.24 -7.33
CA LEU A 171 -5.92 -6.37 -8.09
C LEU A 171 -5.97 -5.57 -9.40
N SER A 172 -7.07 -5.65 -10.14
CA SER A 172 -7.26 -4.86 -11.36
C SER A 172 -7.30 -3.36 -11.09
N GLU A 173 -7.90 -2.91 -9.99
CA GLU A 173 -7.85 -1.50 -9.60
C GLU A 173 -6.40 -1.04 -9.33
N ILE A 174 -5.63 -1.83 -8.58
CA ILE A 174 -4.22 -1.52 -8.31
C ILE A 174 -3.41 -1.49 -9.61
N GLU A 175 -3.60 -2.49 -10.47
CA GLU A 175 -2.95 -2.57 -11.78
C GLU A 175 -3.22 -1.33 -12.63
N ASN A 176 -4.49 -0.91 -12.76
CA ASN A 176 -4.85 0.28 -13.53
C ASN A 176 -4.13 1.53 -12.99
N ILE A 177 -4.10 1.70 -11.67
CA ILE A 177 -3.46 2.85 -11.02
C ILE A 177 -1.95 2.89 -11.30
N VAL A 178 -1.27 1.75 -11.28
CA VAL A 178 0.18 1.69 -11.52
C VAL A 178 0.54 1.62 -13.02
N SER A 179 -0.45 1.47 -13.90
CA SER A 179 -0.29 1.48 -15.37
C SER A 179 -0.45 2.88 -15.98
N GLU A 180 -1.09 3.81 -15.28
CA GLU A 180 -1.40 5.18 -15.78
C GLU A 180 -0.19 6.16 -15.74
N ASP A 181 1.03 5.62 -15.70
CA ASP A 181 2.29 6.35 -15.56
C ASP A 181 2.93 6.74 -16.90
#